data_AF-A0A2H5Y1L0-F1
#
_entry.id   AF-A0A2H5Y1L0-F1
#
_cell.length_a   1.000
_cell.length_b   1.000
_cell.length_c   1.000
_cell.angle_alpha   90.00
_cell.angle_beta   90.00
_cell.angle_gamma   90.00
#
_symmetry.space_group_name_H-M   'P 1'
#
loop_
_entity.id
_entity.type
_entity.pdbx_description
1 polymer ?
#
loop_
_entity_poly.entity_id
_entity_poly.type
_entity_poly.pdbx_seq_one_letter_code
_entity_poly.pdbx_strand_id
1 'polypeptide(L)'
;MSALDGWDLLSRCLELTEHLDRWLASSDLGLEELLQVEQLYHQRQHLLERLRQWWDEATDWSPEQARKWLDMIQQLLERSTRQMERLHALVERSEQRLRTALLQRYLVRYEAQEYHGD
;
A
#
# COMPACT_ATOMS: atom_id res chain seq x y z
N MET A 1 13.08 -15.79 24.16
CA MET A 1 12.53 -14.95 23.06
C MET A 1 11.10 -14.64 23.45
N SER A 2 10.77 -13.37 23.74
CA SER A 2 9.39 -12.99 24.01
C SER A 2 8.63 -13.11 22.69
N ALA A 3 7.77 -14.12 22.55
CA ALA A 3 6.84 -14.17 21.44
C ALA A 3 5.95 -12.93 21.58
N LEU A 4 5.95 -12.06 20.57
CA LEU A 4 4.94 -10.99 20.47
C LEU A 4 3.58 -11.68 20.55
N ASP A 5 2.71 -11.20 21.44
CA ASP A 5 1.36 -11.72 21.51
C ASP A 5 0.57 -11.27 20.27
N GLY A 6 -0.61 -11.86 20.05
CA GLY A 6 -1.44 -11.50 18.90
C GLY A 6 -1.81 -10.02 18.90
N TRP A 7 -1.99 -9.42 20.07
CA TRP A 7 -2.37 -8.01 20.19
C TRP A 7 -1.26 -7.08 19.71
N ASP A 8 -0.01 -7.39 20.07
CA ASP A 8 1.16 -6.67 19.61
C ASP A 8 1.29 -6.76 18.08
N LEU A 9 1.07 -7.95 17.51
CA LEU A 9 1.10 -8.17 16.07
C LEU A 9 0.02 -7.35 15.35
N LEU A 10 -1.23 -7.39 15.85
CA LEU A 10 -2.35 -6.64 15.26
C LEU A 10 -2.15 -5.13 15.38
N SER A 11 -1.69 -4.65 16.53
CA SER A 11 -1.42 -3.23 16.76
C SER A 11 -0.34 -2.71 15.82
N ARG A 12 0.73 -3.49 15.63
CA ARG A 12 1.82 -3.12 14.72
C ARG A 12 1.40 -3.18 13.25
N CYS A 13 0.51 -4.10 12.88
CA CYS A 13 -0.13 -4.11 11.57
C CYS A 13 -0.95 -2.83 11.32
N LEU A 14 -1.69 -2.36 12.33
CA LEU A 14 -2.44 -1.10 12.25
C LEU A 14 -1.49 0.09 12.10
N GLU A 15 -0.44 0.20 12.92
CA GLU A 15 0.55 1.28 12.82
C GLU A 15 1.18 1.38 11.43
N LEU A 16 1.58 0.25 10.84
CA LEU A 16 2.11 0.21 9.47
C LEU A 16 1.05 0.64 8.45
N THR A 17 -0.21 0.23 8.66
CA THR A 17 -1.32 0.65 7.80
C THR A 17 -1.54 2.16 7.89
N GLU A 18 -1.50 2.75 9.07
CA GLU A 18 -1.62 4.21 9.23
C GLU A 18 -0.42 4.97 8.65
N HIS A 19 0.77 4.37 8.68
CA HIS A 19 1.93 4.93 8.01
C HIS A 19 1.75 4.93 6.48
N LEU A 20 1.32 3.81 5.91
CA LEU A 20 0.99 3.70 4.48
C LEU A 20 -0.11 4.70 4.07
N ASP A 21 -1.12 4.92 4.90
CA ASP A 21 -2.18 5.91 4.64
C ASP A 21 -1.63 7.32 4.47
N ARG A 22 -0.60 7.70 5.25
CA ARG A 22 0.04 9.01 5.17
C ARG A 22 0.85 9.16 3.89
N TRP A 23 1.60 8.14 3.50
CA TRP A 23 2.35 8.13 2.24
C TRP A 23 1.42 8.20 1.03
N LEU A 24 0.39 7.35 1.00
CA LEU A 24 -0.58 7.30 -0.10
C LEU A 24 -1.52 8.51 -0.16
N ALA A 25 -1.59 9.32 0.89
CA ALA A 25 -2.27 10.62 0.85
C ALA A 25 -1.45 11.69 0.12
N SER A 26 -0.13 11.51 0.01
CA SER A 26 0.71 12.43 -0.76
C SER A 26 0.42 12.26 -2.27
N SER A 27 0.30 13.39 -2.97
CA SER A 27 -0.12 13.41 -4.38
C SER A 27 1.05 13.22 -5.37
N ASP A 28 2.29 13.23 -4.86
CA ASP A 28 3.52 13.17 -5.65
C ASP A 28 4.50 12.23 -4.95
N LEU A 29 4.27 10.93 -5.11
CA LEU A 29 5.21 9.91 -4.69
C LEU A 29 6.31 9.78 -5.76
N GLY A 30 7.55 10.09 -5.37
CA GLY A 30 8.72 9.79 -6.19
C GLY A 30 9.11 8.31 -6.12
N LEU A 31 10.17 7.94 -6.84
CA LEU A 31 10.65 6.56 -6.89
C LEU A 31 11.15 6.05 -5.53
N GLU A 32 11.78 6.92 -4.72
CA GLU A 32 12.25 6.56 -3.39
C GLU A 32 11.09 6.29 -2.44
N GLU A 33 10.03 7.10 -2.52
CA GLU A 33 8.82 6.94 -1.72
C GLU A 33 8.05 5.67 -2.13
N LEU A 34 8.01 5.34 -3.42
CA LEU A 34 7.42 4.08 -3.89
C LEU A 34 8.16 2.86 -3.35
N LEU A 35 9.50 2.89 -3.32
CA LEU A 35 10.32 1.83 -2.71
C LEU A 35 10.05 1.72 -1.21
N GLN A 36 9.89 2.84 -0.50
CA GLN A 36 9.53 2.82 0.92
C GLN A 36 8.12 2.25 1.14
N VAL A 37 7.16 2.62 0.30
CA VAL A 37 5.80 2.06 0.33
C VAL A 37 5.84 0.55 0.13
N GLU A 38 6.58 0.05 -0.87
CA GLU A 38 6.77 -1.38 -1.12
C GLU A 38 7.36 -2.11 0.09
N GLN A 39 8.41 -1.55 0.70
CA GLN A 39 9.02 -2.11 1.92
C GLN A 39 8.03 -2.18 3.08
N LEU A 40 7.23 -1.13 3.30
CA LEU A 40 6.21 -1.09 4.34
C LEU A 40 5.10 -2.13 4.09
N TYR A 41 4.70 -2.33 2.83
CA TYR A 41 3.76 -3.40 2.45
C TYR A 41 4.31 -4.79 2.76
N HIS A 42 5.57 -5.07 2.43
CA HIS A 42 6.21 -6.35 2.75
C HIS A 42 6.30 -6.59 4.26
N GLN A 43 6.68 -5.57 5.03
CA GLN A 43 6.71 -5.66 6.49
C GLN A 43 5.32 -5.94 7.07
N ARG A 44 4.28 -5.25 6.57
CA ARG A 44 2.90 -5.49 6.99
C ARG A 44 2.42 -6.89 6.63
N GLN A 45 2.72 -7.37 5.43
CA GLN A 45 2.34 -8.72 4.98
C GLN A 45 2.96 -9.79 5.87
N HIS A 46 4.24 -9.66 6.20
CA HIS A 46 4.92 -10.58 7.12
C HIS A 46 4.30 -10.57 8.52
N LEU A 47 3.89 -9.40 9.04
CA LEU A 47 3.18 -9.34 10.32
C LEU A 47 1.78 -9.97 10.26
N LEU A 48 1.05 -9.81 9.16
CA LEU A 48 -0.25 -10.46 8.95
C LEU A 48 -0.12 -11.98 8.87
N GLU A 49 0.93 -12.50 8.24
CA GLU A 49 1.22 -13.94 8.20
C GLU A 49 1.52 -14.48 9.60
N ARG A 50 2.33 -13.78 10.38
CA ARG A 50 2.60 -14.13 11.78
C ARG A 50 1.34 -14.04 12.65
N LEU A 51 0.51 -13.03 12.41
CA LEU A 51 -0.77 -12.86 13.10
C LEU A 51 -1.71 -14.02 12.79
N ARG A 52 -1.76 -14.47 11.53
CA ARG A 52 -2.55 -15.63 11.11
C ARG A 52 -2.07 -16.91 11.81
N GLN A 53 -0.76 -17.14 11.81
CA GLN A 53 -0.16 -18.29 12.52
C GLN A 53 -0.50 -18.27 14.01
N TRP A 54 -0.34 -17.12 14.66
CA TRP A 54 -0.68 -16.96 16.07
C TRP A 54 -2.19 -17.20 16.31
N TRP A 55 -3.05 -16.71 15.41
CA TRP A 55 -4.50 -16.90 15.51
C TRP A 55 -4.90 -18.37 15.41
N ASP A 56 -4.25 -19.14 14.52
CA ASP A 56 -4.48 -20.58 14.36
C ASP A 56 -4.08 -21.37 15.61
N GLU A 57 -3.11 -20.87 16.39
CA GLU A 57 -2.65 -21.46 17.65
C GLU A 57 -3.42 -20.95 18.88
N ALA A 58 -4.09 -19.79 18.77
CA ALA A 58 -4.79 -19.16 19.87
C ALA A 58 -6.06 -19.94 20.23
N THR A 59 -6.09 -20.49 21.44
CA THR A 59 -7.23 -21.21 22.01
C THR A 59 -7.82 -20.42 23.17
N ASP A 60 -9.15 -20.44 23.27
CA ASP A 60 -9.99 -19.73 24.26
C ASP A 60 -9.93 -18.20 24.24
N TRP A 61 -11.03 -17.62 23.79
CA TRP A 61 -11.27 -16.17 23.75
C TRP A 61 -12.47 -15.83 24.60
N SER A 62 -12.37 -14.80 25.43
CA SER A 62 -13.59 -14.23 26.02
C SER A 62 -14.40 -13.50 24.93
N PRO A 63 -15.74 -13.43 25.03
CA PRO A 63 -16.56 -12.68 24.08
C PRO A 63 -16.14 -11.22 23.92
N GLU A 64 -15.66 -10.59 24.99
CA GLU A 64 -15.15 -9.21 24.95
C GLU A 64 -13.83 -9.10 24.18
N GLN A 65 -12.92 -10.07 24.35
CA GLN A 65 -11.66 -10.10 23.60
C GLN A 65 -11.93 -10.33 22.11
N ALA A 66 -12.77 -11.31 21.78
CA ALA A 66 -13.15 -11.59 20.40
C ALA A 66 -13.76 -10.35 19.72
N ARG A 67 -14.61 -9.60 20.43
CA ARG A 67 -15.22 -8.39 19.88
C ARG A 67 -14.20 -7.28 19.61
N LYS A 68 -13.28 -7.03 20.53
CA LYS A 68 -12.20 -6.05 20.31
C LYS A 68 -11.31 -6.44 19.13
N TRP A 69 -11.03 -7.73 18.95
CA TRP A 69 -10.27 -8.23 17.80
C TRP A 69 -11.00 -8.00 16.49
N LEU A 70 -12.29 -8.33 16.44
CA LEU A 70 -13.12 -8.09 15.26
C LEU A 70 -13.14 -6.61 14.88
N ASP A 71 -13.32 -5.70 15.85
CA ASP A 71 -13.33 -4.27 15.59
C ASP A 71 -11.99 -3.78 15.00
N MET A 72 -10.86 -4.29 15.49
CA MET A 72 -9.54 -3.90 14.99
C MET A 72 -9.21 -4.52 13.62
N ILE A 73 -9.59 -5.79 13.39
CA ILE A 73 -9.46 -6.42 12.07
C ILE A 73 -10.32 -5.70 11.05
N GLN A 74 -11.54 -5.31 11.41
CA GLN A 74 -12.43 -4.55 10.54
C GLN A 74 -11.82 -3.19 10.15
N GLN A 75 -11.28 -2.45 11.12
CA GLN A 75 -10.56 -1.20 10.84
C GLN A 75 -9.37 -1.41 9.90
N LEU A 76 -8.60 -2.48 10.10
CA LEU A 76 -7.47 -2.82 9.24
C LEU A 76 -7.91 -3.16 7.81
N LEU A 77 -9.02 -3.90 7.67
CA LEU A 77 -9.60 -4.25 6.38
C LEU A 77 -10.08 -3.00 5.64
N GLU A 78 -10.87 -2.16 6.27
CA GLU A 78 -11.41 -0.92 5.68
C GLU A 78 -10.29 0.01 5.19
N ARG A 79 -9.23 0.17 5.99
CA ARG A 79 -8.06 0.96 5.59
C ARG A 79 -7.30 0.31 4.44
N SER A 80 -7.07 -1.00 4.50
CA SER A 80 -6.37 -1.73 3.44
C SER A 80 -7.10 -1.62 2.10
N THR A 81 -8.43 -1.73 2.09
CA THR A 81 -9.25 -1.53 0.90
C THR A 81 -9.08 -0.12 0.33
N ARG A 82 -9.19 0.91 1.17
CA ARG A 82 -8.99 2.31 0.76
C ARG A 82 -7.58 2.55 0.19
N GLN A 83 -6.56 1.93 0.76
CA GLN A 83 -5.19 2.04 0.25
C GLN A 83 -5.04 1.43 -1.14
N MET A 84 -5.67 0.28 -1.36
CA MET A 84 -5.69 -0.37 -2.66
C MET A 84 -6.35 0.53 -3.72
N GLU A 85 -7.48 1.17 -3.40
CA GLU A 85 -8.12 2.14 -4.29
C GLU A 85 -7.20 3.33 -4.62
N ARG A 86 -6.48 3.86 -3.63
CA ARG A 86 -5.52 4.95 -3.84
C ARG A 86 -4.34 4.54 -4.71
N LEU A 87 -3.79 3.35 -4.49
CA LEU A 87 -2.73 2.78 -5.32
C LEU A 87 -3.18 2.61 -6.76
N HIS A 88 -4.39 2.09 -6.99
CA HIS A 88 -4.98 2.00 -8.33
C HIS A 88 -5.04 3.36 -9.01
N ALA A 89 -5.56 4.38 -8.33
CA ALA A 89 -5.64 5.73 -8.87
C ALA A 89 -4.25 6.34 -9.17
N LEU A 90 -3.23 6.03 -8.37
CA LEU A 90 -1.85 6.46 -8.62
C LEU A 90 -1.25 5.80 -9.86
N VAL A 91 -1.51 4.50 -10.05
CA VAL A 91 -1.06 3.75 -11.25
C VAL A 91 -1.72 4.32 -12.50
N GLU A 92 -3.04 4.49 -12.50
CA GLU A 92 -3.78 5.04 -13.65
C GLU A 92 -3.26 6.43 -14.05
N ARG A 93 -3.01 7.31 -13.08
CA ARG A 93 -2.42 8.64 -13.33
C ARG A 93 -1.02 8.54 -13.92
N SER A 94 -0.20 7.62 -13.44
CA SER A 94 1.16 7.40 -13.92
C SER A 94 1.17 6.90 -15.35
N GLU A 95 0.29 5.95 -15.68
CA GLU A 95 0.08 5.46 -17.06
C GLU A 95 -0.37 6.58 -18.00
N GLN A 96 -1.28 7.44 -17.54
CA GLN A 96 -1.73 8.59 -18.33
C GLN A 96 -0.62 9.61 -18.58
N ARG A 97 0.22 9.91 -17.56
CA ARG A 97 1.39 10.78 -17.69
C ARG A 97 2.38 10.21 -18.70
N LEU A 98 2.70 8.91 -18.61
CA LEU A 98 3.59 8.22 -19.55
C LEU A 98 3.06 8.24 -20.98
N ARG A 99 1.77 7.94 -21.17
CA ARG A 99 1.12 7.99 -22.49
C ARG A 99 1.22 9.39 -23.11
N THR A 100 0.98 10.42 -22.30
CA THR A 100 1.06 11.82 -22.74
C THR A 100 2.50 12.20 -23.12
N ALA A 101 3.49 11.84 -22.28
CA ALA A 101 4.89 12.10 -22.55
C ALA A 101 5.40 11.39 -23.82
N LEU A 102 4.96 10.15 -24.06
CA LEU A 102 5.28 9.42 -25.30
C LEU A 102 4.68 10.13 -26.52
N LEU A 103 3.40 10.51 -26.48
CA LEU A 103 2.75 11.26 -27.57
C LEU A 103 3.48 12.58 -27.86
N GLN A 104 3.84 13.34 -26.83
CA GLN A 104 4.62 14.57 -26.99
C GLN A 104 5.98 14.30 -27.65
N ARG A 105 6.68 13.24 -27.23
CA ARG A 105 7.96 12.84 -27.83
C ARG A 105 7.81 12.43 -29.30
N TYR A 106 6.73 11.73 -29.65
CA TYR A 106 6.42 11.38 -31.03
C TYR A 106 6.14 12.63 -31.88
N LEU A 107 5.34 13.56 -31.38
CA LEU A 107 5.05 14.83 -32.07
C LEU A 107 6.31 15.66 -32.31
N VAL A 108 7.15 15.85 -31.28
CA VAL A 108 8.42 16.59 -31.42
C VAL A 108 9.35 15.92 -32.43
N ARG A 109 9.41 14.58 -32.45
CA ARG A 109 10.23 13.84 -33.43
C ARG A 109 9.69 14.00 -34.85
N TYR A 110 8.36 13.99 -35.02
CA TYR A 110 7.71 14.18 -36.30
C TYR A 110 7.99 15.59 -36.85
N GLU A 111 7.78 16.62 -36.05
CA GLU A 111 8.07 18.02 -36.41
C GLU A 111 9.57 18.22 -36.77
N ALA A 112 10.49 17.64 -35.98
CA ALA A 112 11.91 17.73 -36.27
C ALA A 112 12.33 17.01 -37.57
N GLN A 113 11.61 15.97 -37.99
CA GLN A 113 11.88 15.26 -39.24
C GLN A 113 11.33 16.00 -40.46
N GLU A 114 10.18 16.68 -40.34
CA GLU A 114 9.65 17.53 -41.41
C GLU A 114 10.53 18.78 -41.65
N TYR A 115 11.13 19.36 -40.61
CA TYR A 115 11.99 20.56 -40.74
C TYR A 115 13.40 20.31 -41.33
N HIS A 116 13.84 19.06 -41.47
CA HIS A 116 15.14 18.69 -42.06
C HIS A 116 15.02 18.04 -43.46
N GLY A 117 13.81 18.07 -44.04
CA GLY A 117 13.52 17.44 -45.34
C GLY A 117 13.53 18.38 -46.56
N ASP A 118 13.78 19.68 -46.39
CA ASP A 118 13.87 20.69 -47.47
C ASP A 118 15.31 21.13 -47.75
#